data_AF-A0A6G7A1X5-F1
#
_entry.id   AF-A0A6G7A1X5-F1
#
_cell.length_a   1.000
_cell.length_b   1.000
_cell.length_c   1.000
_cell.angle_alpha   90.00
_cell.angle_beta   90.00
_cell.angle_gamma   90.00
#
_symmetry.space_group_name_H-M   'P 1'
#
loop_
_entity.id
_entity.type
_entity.pdbx_description
1 polymer ?
#
loop_
_entity_poly.entity_id
_entity_poly.type
_entity_poly.pdbx_seq_one_letter_code
_entity_poly.pdbx_strand_id
1 'polypeptide(L)'
;MTEDEFVQRVFEIAAQHGLTVEDRRPGKSICFNPFSNKWLSESHIRSLFPLVLTPGLSEKQMNQMVEEVAPGRPCTHVGFRKIIRQLHDECGWVPGPGI
;
A
#
# COMPACT_ATOMS: atom_id res chain seq x y z
N MET A 1 9.55 12.78 -1.58
CA MET A 1 9.69 11.33 -1.55
C MET A 1 9.87 10.81 -2.98
N THR A 2 10.91 10.01 -3.20
CA THR A 2 11.16 9.27 -4.45
C THR A 2 10.40 7.94 -4.47
N GLU A 3 10.35 7.26 -5.61
CA GLU A 3 9.69 5.95 -5.73
C GLU A 3 10.34 4.91 -4.80
N ASP A 4 11.67 4.81 -4.76
CA ASP A 4 12.35 3.84 -3.91
C ASP A 4 12.15 4.15 -2.41
N GLU A 5 12.15 5.43 -2.02
CA GLU A 5 11.82 5.84 -0.64
C GLU A 5 10.39 5.44 -0.27
N PHE A 6 9.43 5.62 -1.19
CA PHE A 6 8.05 5.20 -0.98
C PHE A 6 7.94 3.69 -0.77
N VAL A 7 8.55 2.91 -1.66
CA VAL A 7 8.54 1.45 -1.60
C VAL A 7 9.15 0.96 -0.30
N GLN A 8 10.31 1.50 0.08
CA GLN A 8 10.98 1.16 1.33
C GLN A 8 10.07 1.49 2.53
N ARG A 9 9.44 2.67 2.54
CA ARG A 9 8.55 3.08 3.62
C ARG A 9 7.33 2.18 3.75
N VAL A 10 6.73 1.76 2.63
CA VAL A 10 5.60 0.81 2.63
C VAL A 10 6.01 -0.52 3.27
N PHE A 11 7.20 -1.05 2.98
CA PHE A 11 7.71 -2.27 3.62
C PHE A 11 7.98 -2.08 5.12
N GLU A 12 8.54 -0.94 5.52
CA GLU A 12 8.78 -0.61 6.93
C GLU A 12 7.47 -0.55 7.72
N ILE A 13 6.46 0.15 7.20
CA ILE A 13 5.14 0.22 7.82
C ILE A 13 4.51 -1.18 7.87
N ALA A 14 4.60 -1.97 6.80
CA ALA A 14 4.08 -3.34 6.81
C ALA A 14 4.72 -4.18 7.93
N ALA A 15 6.04 -4.10 8.10
CA ALA A 15 6.75 -4.78 9.18
C ALA A 15 6.33 -4.27 10.57
N GLN A 16 6.13 -2.96 10.74
CA GLN A 16 5.62 -2.36 11.99
C GLN A 16 4.21 -2.86 12.35
N HIS A 17 3.36 -3.11 11.36
CA HIS A 17 2.03 -3.71 11.54
C HIS A 17 2.08 -5.23 11.77
N GLY A 18 3.27 -5.82 11.87
CA GLY A 18 3.46 -7.26 12.08
C GLY A 18 3.18 -8.12 10.85
N LEU A 19 3.13 -7.51 9.66
CA LEU A 19 3.01 -8.26 8.40
C LEU A 19 4.36 -8.85 8.02
N THR A 20 4.34 -10.05 7.45
CA THR A 20 5.57 -10.70 6.97
C THR A 20 6.05 -10.00 5.71
N VAL A 21 7.30 -9.55 5.70
CA VAL A 21 7.98 -9.03 4.50
C VAL A 21 9.10 -9.99 4.15
N GLU A 22 9.09 -10.51 2.92
CA GLU A 22 10.11 -11.46 2.44
C GLU A 22 10.71 -11.00 1.12
N ASP A 23 11.99 -11.31 0.92
CA ASP A 23 12.62 -11.27 -0.39
C ASP A 23 12.04 -12.40 -1.27
N ARG A 24 11.35 -12.00 -2.34
CA ARG A 24 10.70 -12.89 -3.31
C ARG A 24 11.05 -12.45 -4.71
N ARG A 25 11.57 -13.34 -5.54
CA ARG A 25 12.00 -12.97 -6.89
C ARG A 25 10.80 -12.65 -7.80
N PRO A 26 10.79 -11.48 -8.48
CA PRO A 26 11.75 -10.36 -8.37
C PRO A 26 11.44 -9.41 -7.19
N GLY A 27 12.45 -9.06 -6.39
CA GLY A 27 12.38 -8.03 -5.33
C GLY A 27 11.88 -8.53 -3.97
N LYS A 28 11.03 -7.72 -3.31
CA LYS A 28 10.38 -8.02 -2.03
C LYS A 28 8.87 -8.16 -2.15
N SER A 29 8.23 -8.79 -1.17
CA SER A 29 6.79 -8.91 -1.09
C SER A 29 6.27 -8.84 0.35
N ILE A 30 5.08 -8.25 0.52
CA ILE A 30 4.35 -8.22 1.79
C ILE A 30 3.32 -9.34 1.80
N CYS A 31 3.32 -10.18 2.83
CA CYS A 31 2.26 -11.14 3.09
C CYS A 31 1.16 -10.49 3.93
N PHE A 32 -0.03 -10.35 3.35
CA PHE A 32 -1.21 -9.91 4.09
C PHE A 32 -1.95 -11.06 4.74
N ASN A 33 -1.84 -12.26 4.16
CA ASN A 33 -2.44 -13.46 4.72
C ASN A 33 -1.68 -14.70 4.24
N PRO A 34 -0.96 -15.42 5.14
CA PRO A 34 -0.20 -16.60 4.76
C PRO A 34 -1.10 -17.78 4.37
N PHE A 35 -2.24 -17.97 5.05
CA PHE A 35 -3.19 -19.07 4.77
C PHE A 35 -3.80 -18.98 3.37
N SER A 36 -4.08 -17.77 2.91
CA SER A 36 -4.63 -17.51 1.58
C SER A 36 -3.57 -17.16 0.53
N ASN A 37 -2.27 -17.32 0.88
CA ASN A 37 -1.11 -16.97 0.06
C ASN A 37 -1.25 -15.58 -0.59
N LYS A 38 -1.66 -14.59 0.20
CA LYS A 38 -1.93 -13.23 -0.27
C LYS A 38 -0.69 -12.39 -0.11
N TRP A 39 0.03 -12.24 -1.21
CA TRP A 39 1.26 -11.46 -1.30
C TRP A 39 1.07 -10.26 -2.21
N LEU A 40 1.68 -9.15 -1.84
CA LEU A 40 1.82 -7.96 -2.66
C LEU A 40 3.30 -7.75 -2.96
N SER A 41 3.68 -7.82 -4.24
CA SER A 41 5.07 -7.64 -4.63
C SER A 41 5.47 -6.17 -4.72
N GLU A 42 6.76 -5.92 -4.68
CA GLU A 42 7.36 -4.62 -4.87
C GLU A 42 6.90 -3.90 -6.14
N SER A 43 6.77 -4.62 -7.26
CA SER A 43 6.29 -4.06 -8.53
C SER A 43 4.89 -3.45 -8.42
N HIS A 44 4.01 -4.11 -7.66
CA HIS A 44 2.67 -3.63 -7.39
C HIS A 44 2.69 -2.39 -6.50
N ILE A 45 3.59 -2.35 -5.51
CA ILE A 45 3.77 -1.17 -4.66
C ILE A 45 4.28 0.00 -5.50
N ARG A 46 5.33 -0.20 -6.31
CA ARG A 46 5.87 0.81 -7.24
C ARG A 46 4.79 1.41 -8.14
N SER A 47 3.88 0.60 -8.69
CA SER A 47 2.81 1.10 -9.57
C SER A 47 1.83 2.09 -8.91
N LEU A 48 1.82 2.19 -7.58
CA LEU A 48 0.99 3.15 -6.86
C LEU A 48 1.65 4.51 -6.72
N PHE A 49 2.97 4.59 -6.92
CA PHE A 49 3.69 5.85 -6.96
C PHE A 49 3.53 6.50 -8.35
N PRO A 50 3.37 7.83 -8.44
CA PRO A 50 3.18 8.79 -7.36
C PRO A 50 1.70 8.98 -6.99
N LEU A 51 0.76 8.27 -7.62
CA LEU A 51 -0.68 8.47 -7.48
C LEU A 51 -1.13 8.47 -6.01
N VAL A 52 -0.57 7.57 -5.20
CA VAL A 52 -0.87 7.41 -3.78
C VAL A 52 -0.33 8.56 -2.92
N LEU A 53 0.45 9.47 -3.48
CA LEU A 53 0.90 10.68 -2.79
C LEU A 53 0.09 11.91 -3.19
N THR A 54 -0.92 11.73 -4.04
CA THR A 54 -1.76 12.85 -4.49
C THR A 54 -2.51 13.42 -3.28
N PRO A 55 -2.32 14.71 -2.95
CA PRO A 55 -3.06 15.33 -1.87
C PRO A 55 -4.54 15.38 -2.23
N GLY A 56 -5.38 15.00 -1.27
CA GLY A 56 -6.84 14.99 -1.40
C GLY A 56 -7.39 13.70 -1.99
N LEU A 57 -6.60 12.62 -2.02
CA LEU A 57 -7.06 11.31 -2.48
C LEU A 57 -8.31 10.90 -1.71
N SER A 58 -9.43 10.76 -2.41
CA SER A 58 -10.67 10.28 -1.80
C SER A 58 -10.53 8.81 -1.41
N GLU A 59 -11.28 8.37 -0.38
CA GLU A 59 -11.34 6.95 -0.01
C GLU A 59 -11.78 6.07 -1.20
N LYS A 60 -12.65 6.60 -2.07
CA LYS A 60 -13.07 5.93 -3.30
C LYS A 60 -11.90 5.71 -4.27
N GLN A 61 -11.07 6.73 -4.52
CA GLN A 61 -9.89 6.60 -5.36
C GLN A 61 -8.87 5.64 -4.76
N MET A 62 -8.65 5.71 -3.44
CA MET A 62 -7.81 4.75 -2.73
C MET A 62 -8.32 3.32 -2.92
N ASN A 63 -9.62 3.09 -2.75
CA ASN A 63 -10.23 1.78 -2.93
C ASN A 63 -10.09 1.26 -4.36
N GLN A 64 -10.24 2.13 -5.37
CA GLN A 64 -10.02 1.78 -6.77
C GLN A 64 -8.57 1.40 -7.05
N MET A 65 -7.59 2.18 -6.58
CA MET A 65 -6.17 1.87 -6.75
C MET A 65 -5.79 0.53 -6.09
N VAL A 66 -6.33 0.29 -4.90
CA VAL A 66 -6.12 -0.96 -4.16
C VAL A 66 -6.75 -2.16 -4.90
N GLU A 67 -7.92 -1.97 -5.53
CA GLU A 67 -8.56 -2.99 -6.38
C GLU A 67 -7.76 -3.25 -7.67
N GLU A 68 -7.27 -2.21 -8.33
CA GLU A 68 -6.45 -2.34 -9.56
C GLU A 68 -5.16 -3.09 -9.31
N VAL A 69 -4.54 -2.87 -8.15
CA VAL A 69 -3.31 -3.54 -7.76
C VAL A 69 -3.53 -4.95 -7.21
N ALA A 70 -4.67 -5.19 -6.57
CA ALA A 70 -5.00 -6.48 -5.99
C ALA A 70 -6.47 -6.87 -6.31
N PRO A 71 -6.78 -7.20 -7.58
CA PRO A 71 -8.15 -7.42 -8.03
C PRO A 71 -8.75 -8.67 -7.39
N GLY A 72 -9.96 -8.54 -6.84
CA GLY A 72 -10.69 -9.63 -6.19
C GLY A 72 -10.06 -10.13 -4.89
N ARG A 73 -9.28 -9.29 -4.19
CA ARG A 73 -8.55 -9.67 -2.96
C ARG A 73 -8.91 -8.78 -1.75
N PRO A 74 -10.16 -8.83 -1.27
CA PRO A 74 -10.65 -7.96 -0.18
C PRO A 74 -9.84 -8.06 1.12
N CYS A 75 -9.28 -9.23 1.42
CA CYS A 75 -8.42 -9.44 2.60
C CYS A 75 -7.06 -8.74 2.51
N THR A 76 -6.54 -8.49 1.30
CA THR A 76 -5.34 -7.68 1.07
C THR A 76 -5.66 -6.19 1.25
N HIS A 77 -6.89 -5.77 0.95
CA HIS A 77 -7.27 -4.36 0.97
C HIS A 77 -7.28 -3.74 2.35
N VAL A 78 -7.68 -4.47 3.40
CA VAL A 78 -7.75 -3.92 4.77
C VAL A 78 -6.36 -3.57 5.29
N GLY A 79 -5.41 -4.51 5.21
CA GLY A 79 -4.04 -4.26 5.65
C GLY A 79 -3.36 -3.19 4.79
N PHE A 80 -3.62 -3.23 3.47
CA PHE A 80 -2.99 -2.29 2.57
C PHE A 80 -3.51 -0.86 2.73
N ARG A 81 -4.82 -0.66 2.93
CA ARG A 81 -5.41 0.64 3.28
C ARG A 81 -4.82 1.22 4.57
N LYS A 82 -4.54 0.38 5.58
CA LYS A 82 -3.89 0.85 6.81
C LYS A 82 -2.49 1.40 6.55
N ILE A 83 -1.70 0.69 5.75
CA ILE A 83 -0.34 1.12 5.37
C ILE A 83 -0.41 2.45 4.62
N ILE A 84 -1.26 2.54 3.59
CA ILE A 84 -1.41 3.74 2.78
C ILE A 84 -1.91 4.93 3.62
N ARG A 85 -2.90 4.71 4.50
CA ARG A 85 -3.41 5.76 5.39
C ARG A 85 -2.33 6.28 6.33
N GLN A 86 -1.55 5.40 6.95
CA GLN A 86 -0.43 5.83 7.82
C GLN A 86 0.62 6.60 7.02
N LEU A 87 0.95 6.15 5.82
CA LEU A 87 1.90 6.84 4.95
C LEU A 87 1.40 8.24 4.54
N HIS A 88 0.10 8.39 4.29
CA HIS A 88 -0.54 9.71 4.07
C HIS A 88 -0.52 10.61 5.31
N ASP A 89 -0.81 10.06 6.49
CA ASP A 89 -0.77 10.79 7.76
C ASP A 89 0.67 11.28 8.05
N GLU A 90 1.68 10.44 7.82
CA GLU A 90 3.11 10.77 7.97
C GLU A 90 3.61 11.80 6.95
N CYS A 91 3.10 11.76 5.71
CA CYS A 91 3.43 12.74 4.66
C CYS A 91 2.69 14.08 4.80
N GLY A 92 1.87 14.27 5.83
CA GLY A 92 1.23 15.55 6.14
C GLY A 92 -0.09 15.80 5.42
N TRP A 93 -0.87 14.76 5.10
CA TRP A 93 -2.18 14.93 4.48
C TRP A 93 -3.26 15.41 5.45
N VAL A 94 -4.07 16.38 5.00
CA VAL A 94 -5.34 16.79 5.62
C VAL A 94 -6.46 16.28 4.69
N PRO A 95 -7.51 15.60 5.20
CA PRO A 95 -8.61 15.19 4.36
C PRO A 95 -9.22 16.37 3.61
N GLY A 96 -9.04 16.37 2.29
CA GLY A 96 -9.78 17.25 1.40
C GLY A 96 -11.26 16.92 1.55
N PRO A 97 -12.16 17.92 1.55
CA PRO A 97 -13.59 17.66 1.64
C PRO A 97 -13.97 16.77 0.47
N GLY A 98 -14.35 15.52 0.76
CA GLY A 98 -14.88 14.62 -0.25
C GLY A 98 -16.14 15.27 -0.83
N ILE A 99 -16.05 15.69 -2.09
CA ILE A 99 -17.19 16.17 -2.88
C ILE A 99 -17.85 14.95 -3.54
#